data_AF-A0A346YSS8-F1
#
_entry.id   AF-A0A346YSS8-F1
#
_cell.length_a   1.000
_cell.length_b   1.000
_cell.length_c   1.000
_cell.angle_alpha   90.00
_cell.angle_beta   90.00
_cell.angle_gamma   90.00
#
_symmetry.space_group_name_H-M   'P 1'
#
loop_
_entity.id
_entity.type
_entity.pdbx_description
1 polymer ?
#
loop_
_entity_poly.entity_id
_entity_poly.type
_entity_poly.pdbx_seq_one_letter_code
_entity_poly.pdbx_strand_id
1 'polypeptide(L)'
;MSKEITYSWNLATAVKILLTLGRLYLGGWMLTSGTSYWLTQAGLPTIFPQPVGNTPLSSQMLVTMIEVGLFDIVKTLEIVCGLMLIFNRFVPLGLVIAMPISAVVWYNAIVLNGRYDRLFSPTYMGVMCFYLSIVLMLAYLRFYAPLLTWKAKMGGLGDVKELIKAAKTEA
;
A
#
# COMPACT_ATOMS: atom_id res chain seq x y z
N MET A 1 -7.84 -31.73 -24.50
CA MET A 1 -6.56 -31.91 -23.79
C MET A 1 -6.52 -30.92 -22.63
N SER A 2 -6.92 -31.34 -21.43
CA SER A 2 -6.74 -30.51 -20.23
C SER A 2 -5.26 -30.45 -19.91
N LYS A 3 -4.68 -29.25 -19.87
CA LYS A 3 -3.34 -29.07 -19.31
C LYS A 3 -3.44 -29.44 -17.83
N GLU A 4 -2.91 -30.60 -17.45
CA GLU A 4 -2.70 -30.93 -16.04
C GLU A 4 -1.69 -29.93 -15.48
N ILE A 5 -2.16 -29.02 -14.64
CA ILE A 5 -1.31 -28.06 -13.95
C ILE A 5 -0.63 -28.82 -12.81
N THR A 6 0.56 -29.33 -13.07
CA THR A 6 1.38 -30.02 -12.06
C THR A 6 2.01 -28.98 -11.14
N TYR A 7 1.43 -28.79 -9.95
CA TYR A 7 1.99 -27.91 -8.92
C TYR A 7 3.05 -28.66 -8.11
N SER A 8 4.29 -28.17 -8.12
CA SER A 8 5.28 -28.59 -7.13
C SER A 8 4.97 -27.88 -5.81
N TRP A 9 4.29 -28.59 -4.91
CA TRP A 9 3.97 -28.13 -3.56
C TRP A 9 5.24 -28.08 -2.71
N ASN A 10 6.03 -27.03 -2.89
CA ASN A 10 7.19 -26.72 -2.08
C ASN A 10 6.96 -25.44 -1.27
N LEU A 11 7.80 -25.21 -0.26
CA LEU A 11 7.71 -24.06 0.63
C LEU A 11 7.78 -22.72 -0.14
N ALA A 12 8.60 -22.67 -1.19
CA ALA A 12 8.75 -21.46 -2.01
C ALA A 12 7.46 -21.10 -2.76
N THR A 13 6.74 -22.08 -3.27
CA THR A 13 5.44 -21.91 -3.94
C THR A 13 4.40 -21.43 -2.93
N ALA A 14 4.35 -22.00 -1.73
CA ALA A 14 3.44 -21.56 -0.67
C ALA A 14 3.70 -20.10 -0.26
N VAL A 15 4.98 -19.73 -0.06
CA VAL A 15 5.37 -18.33 0.27
C VAL A 15 4.96 -17.37 -0.85
N LYS A 16 5.18 -17.72 -2.12
CA LYS A 16 4.75 -16.89 -3.25
C LYS A 16 3.24 -16.69 -3.30
N ILE A 17 2.46 -17.73 -3.02
CA ILE A 17 1.00 -17.64 -2.95
C ILE A 17 0.61 -16.69 -1.82
N LEU A 18 1.17 -16.86 -0.62
CA LEU A 18 0.89 -16.00 0.53
C LEU A 18 1.21 -14.53 0.25
N LEU A 19 2.38 -14.24 -0.34
CA LEU A 19 2.77 -12.89 -0.71
C LEU A 19 1.85 -12.31 -1.80
N THR A 20 1.41 -13.13 -2.76
CA THR A 20 0.47 -12.70 -3.79
C THR A 20 -0.89 -12.37 -3.19
N LEU A 21 -1.39 -13.20 -2.28
CA LEU A 21 -2.63 -12.93 -1.54
C LEU A 21 -2.50 -11.68 -0.68
N GLY A 22 -1.39 -11.51 0.05
CA GLY A 22 -1.12 -10.32 0.85
C GLY A 22 -1.08 -9.04 0.02
N ARG A 23 -0.49 -9.10 -1.18
CA ARG A 23 -0.47 -8.00 -2.15
C ARG A 23 -1.87 -7.63 -2.64
N LEU A 24 -2.67 -8.63 -3.01
CA LEU A 24 -4.05 -8.41 -3.45
C LEU A 24 -4.93 -7.87 -2.32
N TYR A 25 -4.74 -8.37 -1.11
CA TYR A 25 -5.45 -7.92 0.09
C TYR A 25 -5.11 -6.47 0.43
N LEU A 26 -3.82 -6.12 0.47
CA LEU A 26 -3.37 -4.74 0.68
C LEU A 26 -3.90 -3.81 -0.41
N GLY A 27 -3.78 -4.22 -1.68
CA GLY A 27 -4.28 -3.44 -2.81
C GLY A 27 -5.78 -3.22 -2.78
N GLY A 28 -6.55 -4.28 -2.48
CA GLY A 28 -7.99 -4.22 -2.29
C GLY A 28 -8.37 -3.27 -1.16
N TRP A 29 -7.68 -3.35 -0.02
CA TRP A 29 -7.92 -2.44 1.10
C TRP A 29 -7.62 -0.98 0.78
N MET A 30 -6.50 -0.69 0.12
CA MET A 30 -6.17 0.69 -0.25
C MET A 30 -7.20 1.27 -1.23
N LEU A 31 -7.64 0.45 -2.19
CA LEU A 31 -8.69 0.84 -3.13
C LEU A 31 -10.02 1.13 -2.43
N THR A 32 -10.48 0.23 -1.56
CA THR A 32 -11.75 0.42 -0.82
C THR A 32 -11.68 1.59 0.15
N SER A 33 -10.54 1.78 0.81
CA SER A 33 -10.31 2.89 1.75
C SER A 33 -10.36 4.25 1.08
N GLY A 34 -9.62 4.44 -0.02
CA GLY A 34 -9.67 5.69 -0.76
C GLY A 34 -11.03 5.93 -1.40
N THR A 35 -11.66 4.89 -1.95
CA THR A 35 -13.00 5.00 -2.56
C THR A 35 -14.06 5.38 -1.53
N SER A 36 -14.02 4.81 -0.32
CA SER A 36 -14.98 5.14 0.74
C SER A 36 -14.96 6.62 1.10
N TYR A 37 -13.78 7.24 1.13
CA TYR A 37 -13.64 8.67 1.38
C TYR A 37 -14.28 9.51 0.27
N TRP A 38 -13.97 9.22 -0.99
CA TRP A 38 -14.53 9.97 -2.12
C TRP A 38 -16.04 9.80 -2.26
N LEU A 39 -16.59 8.62 -1.93
CA LEU A 39 -18.04 8.42 -1.84
C LEU A 39 -18.67 9.30 -0.77
N THR A 40 -18.00 9.45 0.39
CA THR A 40 -18.43 10.36 1.46
C THR A 40 -18.50 11.80 0.95
N GLN A 41 -17.46 12.26 0.26
CA GLN A 41 -17.41 13.62 -0.30
C GLN A 41 -18.45 13.85 -1.41
N ALA A 42 -18.79 12.80 -2.16
CA ALA A 42 -19.83 12.83 -3.18
C ALA A 42 -21.27 12.70 -2.64
N GLY A 43 -21.47 12.56 -1.33
CA GLY A 43 -22.78 12.38 -0.72
C GLY A 43 -23.41 11.00 -0.96
N LEU A 44 -22.61 10.01 -1.34
CA LEU A 44 -23.01 8.63 -1.61
C LEU A 44 -22.81 7.72 -0.38
N PRO A 45 -23.48 6.56 -0.30
CA PRO A 45 -23.25 5.61 0.78
C PRO A 45 -21.79 5.14 0.82
N THR A 46 -21.17 5.26 1.99
CA THR A 46 -19.77 4.90 2.22
C THR A 46 -19.60 3.38 2.38
N ILE A 47 -18.48 2.82 1.93
CA ILE A 47 -18.17 1.38 2.10
C ILE A 47 -17.94 1.07 3.59
N PHE A 48 -17.26 1.99 4.28
CA PHE A 48 -17.11 1.97 5.73
C PHE A 48 -16.97 3.41 6.24
N PRO A 49 -17.44 3.69 7.47
CA PRO A 49 -17.35 5.03 8.03
C PRO A 49 -15.88 5.42 8.23
N GLN A 50 -15.50 6.58 7.70
CA GLN A 50 -14.14 7.09 7.86
C GLN A 50 -13.89 7.36 9.36
N PRO A 51 -12.89 6.71 9.99
CA PRO A 51 -12.57 7.00 11.37
C PRO A 51 -12.08 8.44 11.49
N VAL A 52 -12.72 9.24 12.35
CA VAL A 52 -12.33 10.61 12.72
C VAL A 52 -11.63 10.67 14.07
N GLY A 53 -11.09 9.55 14.54
CA GLY A 53 -10.42 9.41 15.84
C GLY A 53 -11.39 9.28 17.01
N ASN A 54 -11.00 8.51 18.04
CA ASN A 54 -11.80 8.36 19.27
C ASN A 54 -11.24 9.21 20.43
N THR A 55 -10.02 9.71 20.28
CA THR A 55 -9.34 10.58 21.24
C THR A 55 -9.20 11.98 20.67
N PRO A 56 -9.10 13.03 21.52
CA PRO A 56 -8.95 14.41 21.03
C PRO A 56 -7.76 14.60 20.08
N LEU A 57 -6.61 14.01 20.40
CA LEU A 57 -5.40 14.10 19.56
C LEU A 57 -5.54 13.37 18.22
N SER A 58 -6.12 12.16 18.24
CA SER A 58 -6.39 11.40 17.01
C SER A 58 -7.36 12.15 16.08
N SER A 59 -8.38 12.76 16.67
CA SER A 59 -9.36 13.54 15.93
C SER A 59 -8.75 14.82 15.37
N GLN A 60 -7.98 15.56 16.17
CA GLN A 60 -7.29 16.76 15.73
C GLN A 60 -6.38 16.48 14.52
N MET A 61 -5.61 15.39 14.54
CA MET A 61 -4.76 15.04 13.41
C MET A 61 -5.59 14.77 12.14
N LEU A 62 -6.63 13.95 12.22
CA LEU A 62 -7.43 13.57 11.05
C LEU A 62 -8.29 14.71 10.51
N VAL A 63 -8.91 15.50 11.38
CA VAL A 63 -9.73 16.65 11.01
C VAL A 63 -8.87 17.72 10.35
N THR A 64 -7.72 18.07 10.94
CA THR A 64 -6.82 19.06 10.33
C THR A 64 -6.30 18.59 8.98
N MET A 65 -5.98 17.30 8.80
CA MET A 65 -5.61 16.75 7.50
C MET A 65 -6.72 16.89 6.45
N ILE A 66 -7.98 16.77 6.86
CA ILE A 66 -9.15 16.98 5.98
C ILE A 66 -9.28 18.48 5.65
N GLU A 67 -9.21 19.36 6.65
CA GLU A 67 -9.36 20.81 6.48
C GLU A 67 -8.29 21.41 5.55
N VAL A 68 -7.05 20.92 5.62
CA VAL A 68 -5.95 21.41 4.76
C VAL A 68 -5.89 20.68 3.40
N GLY A 69 -6.81 19.76 3.12
CA GLY A 69 -6.86 19.00 1.86
C GLY A 69 -5.78 17.92 1.71
N LEU A 70 -4.94 17.68 2.72
CA LEU A 70 -3.94 16.61 2.69
C LEU A 70 -4.61 15.24 2.61
N PHE A 71 -5.77 15.09 3.23
CA PHE A 71 -6.53 13.83 3.22
C PHE A 71 -7.01 13.44 1.82
N ASP A 72 -7.39 14.41 0.97
CA ASP A 72 -7.75 14.18 -0.43
C ASP A 72 -6.60 13.55 -1.23
N ILE A 73 -5.39 14.08 -1.03
CA ILE A 73 -4.17 13.59 -1.68
C ILE A 73 -3.88 12.17 -1.21
N VAL A 74 -3.89 11.94 0.10
CA VAL A 74 -3.63 10.62 0.69
C VAL A 74 -4.62 9.58 0.14
N LYS A 75 -5.91 9.89 0.12
CA LYS A 75 -6.96 8.96 -0.33
C LYS A 75 -6.91 8.69 -1.83
N THR A 76 -6.51 9.68 -2.63
CA THR A 76 -6.25 9.49 -4.06
C THR A 76 -5.05 8.58 -4.29
N LEU A 77 -3.96 8.78 -3.54
CA LEU A 77 -2.79 7.91 -3.61
C LEU A 77 -3.10 6.48 -3.16
N GLU A 78 -3.97 6.29 -2.15
CA GLU A 78 -4.45 4.95 -1.77
C GLU A 78 -5.15 4.23 -2.93
N ILE A 79 -6.00 4.93 -3.69
CA ILE A 79 -6.64 4.36 -4.89
C ILE A 79 -5.59 3.96 -5.93
N VAL A 80 -4.66 4.87 -6.26
CA VAL A 80 -3.62 4.63 -7.25
C VAL A 80 -2.73 3.44 -6.85
N CYS A 81 -2.28 3.40 -5.60
CA CYS A 81 -1.52 2.29 -5.03
C CYS A 81 -2.33 0.98 -5.08
N GLY A 82 -3.62 1.04 -4.70
CA GLY A 82 -4.52 -0.11 -4.75
C GLY A 82 -4.58 -0.72 -6.15
N LEU A 83 -4.76 0.11 -7.19
CA LEU A 83 -4.78 -0.32 -8.58
C LEU A 83 -3.42 -0.90 -9.02
N MET A 84 -2.31 -0.25 -8.67
CA MET A 84 -0.95 -0.75 -8.96
C MET A 84 -0.72 -2.15 -8.36
N LEU A 85 -1.14 -2.36 -7.12
CA LEU A 85 -1.00 -3.64 -6.42
C LEU A 85 -1.94 -4.71 -7.00
N ILE A 86 -3.21 -4.39 -7.30
CA ILE A 86 -4.17 -5.35 -7.84
C ILE A 86 -3.74 -5.81 -9.24
N PHE A 87 -3.46 -4.86 -10.14
CA PHE A 87 -3.10 -5.15 -11.54
C PHE A 87 -1.64 -5.59 -11.73
N ASN A 88 -0.88 -5.72 -10.64
CA ASN A 88 0.54 -6.08 -10.69
C ASN A 88 1.39 -5.11 -11.52
N ARG A 89 1.01 -3.83 -11.54
CA ARG A 89 1.67 -2.82 -12.35
C ARG A 89 2.36 -1.82 -11.45
N PHE A 90 3.68 -1.68 -11.60
CA PHE A 90 4.51 -0.81 -10.75
C PHE A 90 4.40 -1.12 -9.25
N VAL A 91 4.30 -2.41 -8.89
CA VAL A 91 4.15 -2.85 -7.48
C VAL A 91 5.21 -2.24 -6.54
N PRO A 92 6.52 -2.24 -6.87
CA PRO A 92 7.50 -1.63 -5.97
C PRO A 92 7.29 -0.12 -5.75
N LEU A 93 6.85 0.61 -6.78
CA LEU A 93 6.52 2.03 -6.66
C LEU A 93 5.28 2.23 -5.77
N GLY A 94 4.23 1.44 -6.00
CA GLY A 94 3.00 1.49 -5.20
C GLY A 94 3.26 1.24 -3.72
N LEU A 95 4.14 0.30 -3.38
CA LEU A 95 4.54 0.02 -1.99
C LEU A 95 5.32 1.18 -1.36
N VAL A 96 6.22 1.83 -2.11
CA VAL A 96 6.96 3.00 -1.62
C VAL A 96 6.02 4.16 -1.30
N ILE A 97 5.01 4.39 -2.14
CA ILE A 97 3.97 5.42 -1.88
C ILE A 97 3.07 5.01 -0.71
N ALA A 98 2.72 3.73 -0.60
CA ALA A 98 1.85 3.20 0.45
C ALA A 98 2.50 3.23 1.86
N MET A 99 3.83 3.18 1.95
CA MET A 99 4.56 3.20 3.22
C MET A 99 4.29 4.42 4.10
N PRO A 100 4.53 5.68 3.65
CA PRO A 100 4.26 6.84 4.48
C PRO A 100 2.78 6.98 4.83
N ILE A 101 1.88 6.60 3.91
CA ILE A 101 0.43 6.62 4.13
C ILE A 101 0.05 5.65 5.26
N SER A 102 0.47 4.39 5.14
CA SER A 102 0.19 3.36 6.13
C SER A 102 0.88 3.61 7.47
N ALA A 103 2.04 4.29 7.49
CA ALA A 103 2.71 4.71 8.71
C ALA A 103 1.89 5.75 9.49
N VAL A 104 1.32 6.75 8.81
CA VAL A 104 0.43 7.75 9.46
C VAL A 104 -0.83 7.08 10.00
N VAL A 105 -1.42 6.15 9.24
CA VAL A 105 -2.59 5.37 9.70
C VAL A 105 -2.23 4.54 10.94
N TRP A 106 -1.07 3.86 10.93
CA TRP A 106 -0.58 3.08 12.06
C TRP A 106 -0.33 3.96 13.30
N TYR A 107 0.31 5.11 13.11
CA TYR A 107 0.57 6.08 14.18
C TYR A 107 -0.73 6.56 14.83
N ASN A 108 -1.72 6.94 14.01
CA ASN A 108 -3.04 7.30 14.51
C ASN A 108 -3.71 6.15 15.28
N ALA A 109 -3.66 4.96 14.71
CA ALA A 109 -4.40 3.79 15.17
C ALA A 109 -3.85 3.20 16.47
N ILE A 110 -2.53 3.20 16.65
CA ILE A 110 -1.85 2.63 17.82
C ILE A 110 -1.46 3.71 18.83
N VAL A 111 -0.71 4.73 18.39
CA VAL A 111 -0.11 5.71 19.30
C VAL A 111 -1.17 6.70 19.79
N LEU A 112 -1.90 7.35 18.89
CA LEU A 112 -2.87 8.39 19.28
C LEU A 112 -4.18 7.85 19.87
N ASN A 113 -4.63 6.68 19.44
CA ASN A 113 -5.81 6.02 20.02
C ASN A 113 -5.45 5.15 21.25
N GLY A 114 -4.16 4.94 21.56
CA GLY A 114 -3.71 4.13 22.70
C GLY A 114 -4.07 2.64 22.64
N ARG A 115 -4.37 2.11 21.45
CA ARG A 115 -4.86 0.72 21.25
C ARG A 115 -3.73 -0.29 21.09
N TYR A 116 -2.82 -0.34 22.08
CA TYR A 116 -1.67 -1.25 22.05
C TYR A 116 -2.06 -2.73 22.07
N ASP A 117 -3.23 -3.05 22.61
CA ASP A 117 -3.89 -4.35 22.55
C ASP A 117 -4.13 -4.86 21.12
N ARG A 118 -4.18 -3.97 20.12
CA ARG A 118 -4.39 -4.33 18.71
C ARG A 118 -3.11 -4.34 17.87
N LEU A 119 -1.94 -4.23 18.50
CA LEU A 119 -0.66 -4.14 17.79
C LEU A 119 -0.38 -5.35 16.90
N PHE A 120 -0.86 -6.54 17.26
CA PHE A 120 -0.69 -7.76 16.46
C PHE A 120 -2.01 -8.31 15.92
N SER A 121 -3.07 -7.50 15.93
CA SER A 121 -4.40 -7.96 15.51
C SER A 121 -4.49 -8.03 13.98
N PRO A 122 -4.67 -9.24 13.39
CA PRO A 122 -4.73 -9.41 11.93
C PRO A 122 -6.01 -8.85 11.30
N THR A 123 -7.03 -8.60 12.09
CA THR A 123 -8.29 -8.01 11.63
C THR A 123 -8.25 -6.48 11.64
N TYR A 124 -7.24 -5.87 12.29
CA TYR A 124 -7.14 -4.43 12.39
C TYR A 124 -6.31 -3.85 11.25
N MET A 125 -7.00 -3.42 10.20
CA MET A 125 -6.38 -2.98 8.96
C MET A 125 -5.47 -1.75 9.11
N GLY A 126 -5.75 -0.88 10.07
CA GLY A 126 -4.86 0.25 10.36
C GLY A 126 -3.43 -0.17 10.74
N VAL A 127 -3.27 -1.39 11.25
CA VAL A 127 -1.98 -1.98 11.59
C VAL A 127 -1.47 -2.89 10.47
N MET A 128 -2.34 -3.77 9.97
CA MET A 128 -1.95 -4.74 8.96
C MET A 128 -1.53 -4.11 7.64
N CYS A 129 -2.06 -2.93 7.28
CA CYS A 129 -1.60 -2.22 6.08
C CYS A 129 -0.12 -1.84 6.16
N PHE A 130 0.32 -1.37 7.32
CA PHE A 130 1.71 -0.99 7.54
C PHE A 130 2.63 -2.21 7.51
N TYR A 131 2.24 -3.29 8.21
CA TYR A 131 3.04 -4.51 8.26
C TYR A 131 3.09 -5.24 6.92
N LEU A 132 1.98 -5.35 6.21
CA LEU A 132 1.96 -5.93 4.86
C LEU A 132 2.79 -5.09 3.88
N SER A 133 2.75 -3.76 3.99
CA SER A 133 3.62 -2.90 3.16
C SER A 133 5.10 -3.23 3.41
N ILE A 134 5.53 -3.37 4.67
CA ILE A 134 6.91 -3.76 5.01
C ILE A 134 7.25 -5.16 4.48
N VAL A 135 6.42 -6.17 4.76
CA VAL A 135 6.66 -7.57 4.35
C VAL A 135 6.74 -7.67 2.83
N LEU A 136 5.83 -7.02 2.11
CA LEU A 136 5.86 -7.00 0.65
C LEU A 136 7.08 -6.22 0.14
N MET A 137 7.45 -5.10 0.75
CA MET A 137 8.68 -4.40 0.35
C MET A 137 9.93 -5.27 0.51
N LEU A 138 10.03 -6.04 1.59
CA LEU A 138 11.12 -7.00 1.78
C LEU A 138 11.08 -8.11 0.72
N ALA A 139 9.89 -8.56 0.30
CA ALA A 139 9.77 -9.52 -0.80
C ALA A 139 10.23 -8.94 -2.15
N TYR A 140 10.11 -7.63 -2.35
CA TYR A 140 10.58 -6.91 -3.54
C TYR A 140 11.96 -6.23 -3.35
N LEU A 141 12.74 -6.62 -2.31
CA LEU A 141 14.00 -5.95 -1.94
C LEU A 141 15.01 -5.82 -3.10
N ARG A 142 15.02 -6.80 -4.01
CA ARG A 142 15.86 -6.77 -5.22
C ARG A 142 15.64 -5.51 -6.07
N PHE A 143 14.42 -4.99 -6.13
CA PHE A 143 14.08 -3.79 -6.90
C PHE A 143 14.45 -2.50 -6.15
N TYR A 144 14.60 -2.56 -4.83
CA TYR A 144 15.01 -1.42 -4.01
C TYR A 144 16.53 -1.34 -3.82
N ALA A 145 17.28 -2.41 -4.09
CA ALA A 145 18.74 -2.41 -3.95
C ALA A 145 19.43 -1.25 -4.71
N PRO A 146 19.05 -0.90 -5.97
CA PRO A 146 19.64 0.24 -6.65
C PRO A 146 19.38 1.59 -5.96
N LEU A 147 18.22 1.75 -5.31
CA LEU A 147 17.87 2.97 -4.58
C LEU A 147 18.74 3.19 -3.33
N LEU A 148 19.33 2.12 -2.77
CA LEU A 148 20.18 2.18 -1.57
C LEU A 148 21.68 2.32 -1.90
N THR A 149 22.03 2.61 -3.16
CA THR A 149 23.42 2.74 -3.58
C THR A 149 24.06 4.01 -2.99
N TRP A 150 25.11 3.84 -2.17
CA TRP A 150 25.75 4.90 -1.36
C TRP A 150 26.24 6.14 -2.15
N LYS A 151 26.58 5.98 -3.43
CA LYS A 151 27.00 7.06 -4.34
C LYS A 151 26.32 6.90 -5.70
N ALA A 152 25.00 7.02 -5.71
CA ALA A 152 24.26 7.06 -6.96
C ALA A 152 24.81 8.21 -7.84
N LYS A 153 25.37 7.88 -9.01
CA LYS A 153 25.75 8.88 -10.00
C LYS A 153 24.47 9.37 -10.68
N MET A 154 24.35 10.68 -10.90
CA MET A 154 23.23 11.20 -11.68
C MET A 154 23.27 10.60 -13.09
N GLY A 155 22.11 10.13 -13.52
CA GLY A 155 21.91 9.64 -14.88
C GLY A 155 22.01 10.75 -15.91
N GLY A 156 22.23 10.37 -17.17
CA GLY A 156 22.15 11.26 -18.33
C GLY A 156 20.80 11.13 -19.06
N LEU A 157 20.55 11.99 -20.04
CA LEU A 157 19.38 11.90 -20.92
C LEU A 157 19.25 10.54 -21.65
N GLY A 158 20.35 9.80 -21.78
CA GLY A 158 20.37 8.44 -22.34
C GLY A 158 19.61 7.40 -21.50
N ASP A 159 19.44 7.63 -20.19
CA ASP A 159 18.80 6.69 -19.28
C ASP A 159 17.28 6.65 -19.43
N VAL A 160 16.70 7.62 -20.14
CA VAL A 160 15.29 7.59 -20.57
C VAL A 160 15.01 6.36 -21.44
N LYS A 161 16.01 5.86 -22.19
CA LYS A 161 15.88 4.63 -22.97
C LYS A 161 15.71 3.40 -22.08
N GLU A 162 16.36 3.36 -20.93
CA GLU A 162 16.22 2.28 -19.95
C GLU A 162 14.83 2.28 -19.30
N LEU A 163 14.23 3.45 -19.07
CA LEU A 163 12.83 3.56 -18.63
C LEU A 163 11.86 2.99 -19.67
N ILE A 164 12.05 3.33 -20.96
CA ILE A 164 11.21 2.82 -22.05
C ILE A 164 11.39 1.30 -22.21
N LYS A 165 12.62 0.80 -22.06
CA LYS A 165 12.92 -0.64 -22.10
C LYS A 165 12.25 -1.36 -20.94
N ALA A 166 12.37 -0.86 -19.72
CA ALA A 166 11.70 -1.42 -18.54
C ALA A 166 10.17 -1.43 -18.72
N ALA A 167 9.58 -0.40 -19.33
CA ALA A 167 8.14 -0.34 -19.60
C ALA A 167 7.66 -1.37 -20.65
N LYS A 168 8.52 -1.77 -21.61
CA LYS A 168 8.22 -2.71 -22.70
C LYS A 168 8.52 -4.17 -22.39
N THR A 169 9.34 -4.48 -21.38
CA THR A 169 9.85 -5.84 -21.15
C THR A 169 8.78 -6.80 -20.57
N GLU A 170 7.62 -6.27 -20.12
CA GLU A 170 6.52 -7.07 -19.55
C GLU A 170 5.13 -6.69 -20.12
N ALA A 171 5.08 -6.14 -21.34
CA ALA A 171 3.82 -5.95 -22.09
C ALA A 171 3.58 -7.11 -23.06
#